data_AF-A0A2E8JYF6-F1
#
_entry.id   AF-A0A2E8JYF6-F1
#
_cell.length_a   1.000
_cell.length_b   1.000
_cell.length_c   1.000
_cell.angle_alpha   90.00
_cell.angle_beta   90.00
_cell.angle_gamma   90.00
#
_symmetry.space_group_name_H-M   'P 1'
#
loop_
_entity.id
_entity.type
_entity.pdbx_description
1 polymer ?
#
loop_
_entity_poly.entity_id
_entity_poly.type
_entity_poly.pdbx_seq_one_letter_code
_entity_poly.pdbx_strand_id
1 'polypeptide(L)'
;MRCLKCQYPLWDLKPGACPECGEHFDPTGHLFKPGSVRFCCPHCDQAYFGDGEGGHLNPTSFDCVSCGRAIDESECIIRPREDGSHEDRTVPDLSPWHDSERTAWKRFWGTVGMSMVRPGALGRGLPMDAKLLGGFWFFVLVNTMALVFGLGPFFLAMFLAPMFFGGGGGLGGGGIPPFAFLIPIAGLMLAWIPMLFIGLCFYGGIIHLVLKLSGSTTGGFGRTLTSITFSTGPLMIGAVPFLGYCLQTPAQIWVIVTTIILLTQSQAVSGVRATFAVLTPVFLGIVLYAVFLGIMMFGTAARIPVAVPPAMAQGKAIAVSGSSIAVSISGDTWDPQYVAIDSGPFLEAIATADSLPTAQEIGDLPGVTSTIPKDGALPTETRYRGGGFEAWSLPGLFVIKVGDAAGYAFISSMTGLEASFEINVESHNPVMISSSSAVAQESAFHAKVVEKIDALGGTGKDLDKNDFEQWMFSCIPLYFVNDDNNK
;
A
#
# COMPACT_ATOMS: atom_id res chain seq x y z
N MET A 1 40.82 -15.48 21.21
CA MET A 1 41.08 -14.06 21.49
C MET A 1 41.19 -13.38 20.15
N ARG A 2 40.40 -12.33 19.87
CA ARG A 2 40.42 -11.63 18.59
C ARG A 2 40.41 -10.13 18.82
N CYS A 3 41.08 -9.38 17.96
CA CYS A 3 41.05 -7.93 18.01
C CYS A 3 39.61 -7.44 17.86
N LEU A 4 39.14 -6.60 18.79
CA LEU A 4 37.75 -6.11 18.77
C LEU A 4 37.43 -5.28 17.51
N LYS A 5 38.45 -4.65 16.90
CA LYS A 5 38.32 -3.82 15.70
C LYS A 5 38.35 -4.62 14.40
N CYS A 6 39.39 -5.42 14.18
CA CYS A 6 39.61 -6.12 12.91
C CYS A 6 39.38 -7.64 12.95
N GLN A 7 39.06 -8.20 14.12
CA GLN A 7 38.84 -9.64 14.34
C GLN A 7 40.06 -10.54 14.07
N TYR A 8 41.25 -9.96 13.89
CA TYR A 8 42.50 -10.70 13.79
C TYR A 8 42.74 -11.55 15.05
N PRO A 9 43.10 -12.84 14.94
CA PRO A 9 43.38 -13.69 16.09
C PRO A 9 44.61 -13.16 16.84
N LEU A 10 44.44 -12.90 18.14
CA LEU A 10 45.49 -12.32 18.99
C LEU A 10 46.22 -13.38 19.83
N TRP A 11 46.03 -14.66 19.50
CA TRP A 11 46.75 -15.76 20.14
C TRP A 11 48.24 -15.68 19.83
N ASP A 12 49.07 -16.10 20.78
CA ASP A 12 50.54 -16.14 20.64
C ASP A 12 51.21 -14.78 20.37
N LEU A 13 50.48 -13.68 20.54
CA LEU A 13 51.02 -12.33 20.44
C LEU A 13 51.27 -11.74 21.81
N LYS A 14 52.38 -11.00 21.93
CA LYS A 14 52.62 -10.16 23.10
C LYS A 14 51.54 -9.06 23.15
N PRO A 15 50.89 -8.83 24.30
CA PRO A 15 49.98 -7.71 24.51
C PRO A 15 50.57 -6.40 23.99
N GLY A 16 49.77 -5.60 23.28
CA GLY A 16 50.29 -4.47 22.51
C GLY A 16 49.44 -4.06 21.32
N ALA A 17 50.06 -3.56 20.27
CA ALA A 17 49.37 -3.17 19.03
C ALA A 17 49.01 -4.40 18.18
N CYS A 18 47.76 -4.49 17.73
CA CYS A 18 47.32 -5.49 16.78
C CYS A 18 48.11 -5.35 15.46
N PRO A 19 48.68 -6.43 14.91
CA PRO A 19 49.55 -6.35 13.73
C PRO A 19 48.80 -5.90 12.46
N GLU A 20 47.49 -6.12 12.39
CA GLU A 20 46.69 -5.75 11.22
C GLU A 20 46.19 -4.31 11.25
N CYS A 21 45.74 -3.83 12.41
CA CYS A 21 45.02 -2.55 12.50
C CYS A 21 45.63 -1.52 13.45
N GLY A 22 46.73 -1.88 14.14
CA GLY A 22 47.42 -1.05 15.11
C GLY A 22 46.66 -0.82 16.43
N GLU A 23 45.42 -1.29 16.56
CA GLU A 23 44.63 -1.14 17.78
C GLU A 23 45.30 -1.84 18.96
N HIS A 24 45.44 -1.14 20.08
CA HIS A 24 46.02 -1.73 21.28
C HIS A 24 45.08 -2.79 21.86
N PHE A 25 45.61 -3.92 22.31
CA PHE A 25 44.86 -4.99 22.96
C PHE A 25 45.52 -5.42 24.27
N ASP A 26 44.68 -5.77 25.23
CA ASP A 26 45.03 -6.22 26.57
C ASP A 26 44.24 -7.50 26.88
N PRO A 27 44.91 -8.60 27.31
CA PRO A 27 44.26 -9.82 27.77
C PRO A 27 43.17 -9.62 28.82
N THR A 28 43.35 -8.66 29.73
CA THR A 28 42.39 -8.40 30.83
C THR A 28 41.05 -7.87 30.33
N GLY A 29 41.03 -7.29 29.11
CA GLY A 29 39.80 -6.84 28.44
C GLY A 29 38.98 -7.96 27.80
N HIS A 30 39.35 -9.23 28.01
CA HIS A 30 38.70 -10.38 27.39
C HIS A 30 38.25 -11.41 28.42
N LEU A 31 37.02 -11.89 28.30
CA LEU A 31 36.51 -12.95 29.15
C LEU A 31 36.88 -14.32 28.58
N PHE A 32 37.37 -15.18 29.46
CA PHE A 32 37.73 -16.56 29.15
C PHE A 32 36.86 -17.53 29.95
N LYS A 33 36.65 -18.73 29.41
CA LYS A 33 36.12 -19.82 30.23
C LYS A 33 37.21 -20.24 31.22
N PRO A 34 36.93 -20.42 32.52
CA PRO A 34 37.94 -20.88 33.47
C PRO A 34 38.69 -22.13 32.99
N GLY A 35 40.03 -22.08 33.05
CA GLY A 35 40.94 -23.14 32.60
C GLY A 35 41.00 -23.36 31.09
N SER A 36 40.42 -22.47 30.28
CA SER A 36 40.41 -22.60 28.81
C SER A 36 41.59 -21.95 28.10
N VAL A 37 42.29 -21.06 28.77
CA VAL A 37 43.49 -20.41 28.23
C VAL A 37 44.63 -20.56 29.23
N ARG A 38 45.83 -20.49 28.69
CA ARG A 38 47.05 -20.34 29.49
C ARG A 38 47.61 -18.94 29.28
N PHE A 39 47.98 -18.32 30.39
CA PHE A 39 48.74 -17.10 30.46
C PHE A 39 50.21 -17.50 30.55
N CYS A 40 50.94 -17.33 29.45
CA CYS A 40 52.36 -17.68 29.36
C CYS A 40 53.22 -16.49 29.78
N CYS A 41 54.16 -16.75 30.68
CA CYS A 41 55.17 -15.78 31.10
C CYS A 41 55.92 -15.21 29.88
N PRO A 42 56.02 -13.88 29.72
CA PRO A 42 56.66 -13.27 28.56
C PRO A 42 58.20 -13.47 28.52
N HIS A 43 58.78 -14.02 29.58
CA HIS A 43 60.23 -14.19 29.72
C HIS A 43 60.71 -15.64 29.57
N CYS A 44 59.94 -16.62 30.04
CA CYS A 44 60.33 -18.04 30.02
C CYS A 44 59.23 -18.98 29.52
N ASP A 45 58.09 -18.46 29.07
CA ASP A 45 56.97 -19.23 28.51
C ASP A 45 56.28 -20.19 29.49
N GLN A 46 56.58 -20.10 30.79
CA GLN A 46 55.89 -20.85 31.83
C GLN A 46 54.38 -20.53 31.79
N ALA A 47 53.56 -21.57 31.66
CA ALA A 47 52.12 -21.46 31.56
C ALA A 47 51.45 -21.42 32.94
N TYR A 48 50.45 -20.54 33.06
CA TYR A 48 49.52 -20.44 34.19
C TYR A 48 48.10 -20.51 33.65
N PHE A 49 47.18 -21.17 34.35
CA PHE A 49 45.80 -21.30 33.91
C PHE A 49 44.92 -20.30 34.66
N GLY A 50 44.09 -19.55 33.94
CA GLY A 50 43.15 -18.64 34.56
C GLY A 50 41.94 -19.40 35.11
N ASP A 51 41.95 -19.66 36.40
CA ASP A 51 40.88 -20.29 37.17
C ASP A 51 40.06 -19.28 37.99
N GLY A 52 40.40 -18.00 37.90
CA GLY A 52 39.71 -16.89 38.56
C GLY A 52 38.38 -16.51 37.91
N GLU A 53 37.80 -15.42 38.40
CA GLU A 53 36.60 -14.81 37.82
C GLU A 53 36.86 -14.46 36.34
N GLY A 54 35.91 -14.75 35.45
CA GLY A 54 36.09 -14.51 34.01
C GLY A 54 37.21 -15.31 33.35
N GLY A 55 37.73 -16.35 34.01
CA GLY A 55 38.85 -17.15 33.50
C GLY A 55 40.19 -16.41 33.48
N HIS A 56 40.32 -15.39 34.34
CA HIS A 56 41.53 -14.61 34.58
C HIS A 56 42.44 -15.26 35.63
N LEU A 57 43.66 -14.74 35.82
CA LEU A 57 44.60 -15.22 36.84
C LEU A 57 44.16 -14.73 38.22
N ASN A 58 44.36 -15.57 39.24
CA ASN A 58 44.15 -15.19 40.63
C ASN A 58 45.34 -15.66 41.48
N PRO A 59 46.25 -14.75 41.91
CA PRO A 59 46.21 -13.29 41.73
C PRO A 59 46.56 -12.83 40.30
N THR A 60 46.18 -11.60 39.94
CA THR A 60 46.50 -10.99 38.63
C THR A 60 47.98 -10.63 38.46
N SER A 61 48.70 -10.43 39.56
CA SER A 61 50.14 -10.14 39.58
C SER A 61 50.87 -11.11 40.52
N PHE A 62 51.96 -11.73 40.05
CA PHE A 62 52.73 -12.70 40.81
C PHE A 62 54.16 -12.87 40.28
N ASP A 63 55.03 -13.50 41.07
CA ASP A 63 56.37 -13.87 40.62
C ASP A 63 56.36 -15.22 39.90
N CYS A 64 56.96 -15.26 38.71
CA CYS A 64 57.05 -16.46 37.91
C CYS A 64 57.80 -17.58 38.64
N VAL A 65 57.15 -18.72 38.88
CA VAL A 65 57.77 -19.89 39.52
C VAL A 65 59.00 -20.44 38.78
N SER A 66 59.14 -20.16 37.48
CA SER A 66 60.27 -20.65 36.67
C SER A 66 61.43 -19.67 36.64
N CYS A 67 61.20 -18.39 36.36
CA CYS A 67 62.26 -17.40 36.18
C CYS A 67 62.38 -16.36 37.30
N GLY A 68 61.47 -16.35 38.28
CA GLY A 68 61.47 -15.46 39.44
C GLY A 68 61.13 -13.99 39.15
N ARG A 69 60.80 -13.63 37.91
CA ARG A 69 60.40 -12.25 37.56
C ARG A 69 58.94 -12.00 37.94
N ALA A 70 58.66 -10.79 38.43
CA ALA A 70 57.31 -10.30 38.62
C ALA A 70 56.61 -10.17 37.26
N ILE A 71 55.37 -10.67 37.17
CA ILE A 71 54.54 -10.64 35.96
C ILE A 71 53.16 -10.13 36.36
N ASP A 72 52.59 -9.29 35.50
CA ASP A 72 51.17 -8.94 35.51
C ASP A 72 50.42 -9.68 34.40
N GLU A 73 49.16 -10.01 34.64
CA GLU A 73 48.30 -10.68 33.67
C GLU A 73 48.25 -9.94 32.32
N SER A 74 48.25 -8.61 32.33
CA SER A 74 48.23 -7.76 31.13
C SER A 74 49.48 -7.90 30.26
N GLU A 75 50.58 -8.47 30.79
CA GLU A 75 51.82 -8.71 30.06
C GLU A 75 51.96 -10.14 29.54
N CYS A 76 51.07 -11.04 29.97
CA CYS A 76 51.12 -12.45 29.61
C CYS A 76 50.79 -12.70 28.14
N ILE A 77 51.51 -13.63 27.51
CA ILE A 77 51.17 -14.12 26.18
C ILE A 77 50.04 -15.13 26.34
N ILE A 78 48.89 -14.86 25.73
CA ILE A 78 47.73 -15.75 25.87
C ILE A 78 47.78 -16.83 24.80
N ARG A 79 47.71 -18.08 25.24
CA ARG A 79 47.58 -19.22 24.33
C ARG A 79 46.35 -20.06 24.69
N PRO A 80 45.73 -20.71 23.71
CA PRO A 80 44.80 -21.78 23.99
C PRO A 80 45.51 -22.89 24.78
N ARG A 81 44.75 -23.63 25.59
CA ARG A 81 45.27 -24.85 26.22
C ARG A 81 45.48 -25.93 25.14
N GLU A 82 46.44 -26.83 25.37
CA GLU A 82 46.95 -27.74 24.34
C GLU A 82 46.04 -28.95 24.06
N ASP A 83 44.95 -29.12 24.82
CA ASP A 83 44.04 -30.27 24.69
C ASP A 83 43.13 -30.22 23.44
N GLY A 84 43.30 -29.21 22.59
CA GLY A 84 42.55 -29.04 21.34
C GLY A 84 41.11 -28.55 21.52
N SER A 85 40.64 -28.27 22.75
CA SER A 85 39.23 -27.91 22.99
C SER A 85 38.88 -26.43 22.72
N HIS A 86 39.77 -25.65 22.08
CA HIS A 86 39.81 -24.19 22.23
C HIS A 86 39.70 -23.34 20.96
N GLU A 87 39.92 -23.89 19.76
CA GLU A 87 39.84 -23.07 18.53
C GLU A 87 38.41 -22.54 18.26
N ASP A 88 37.38 -23.25 18.72
CA ASP A 88 35.98 -22.90 18.44
C ASP A 88 35.30 -21.97 19.48
N ARG A 89 35.94 -21.64 20.61
CA ARG A 89 35.20 -21.08 21.78
C ARG A 89 35.53 -19.66 22.23
N THR A 90 36.44 -18.94 21.57
CA THR A 90 36.48 -17.48 21.75
C THR A 90 35.49 -16.81 20.81
N VAL A 91 34.20 -17.09 21.06
CA VAL A 91 33.10 -16.54 20.28
C VAL A 91 32.81 -15.13 20.82
N PRO A 92 32.80 -14.08 19.98
CA PRO A 92 32.18 -12.81 20.37
C PRO A 92 30.75 -13.05 20.85
N ASP A 93 30.29 -12.31 21.88
CA ASP A 93 28.94 -12.36 22.49
C ASP A 93 27.98 -13.25 21.70
N LEU A 94 27.86 -14.52 22.14
CA LEU A 94 27.10 -15.52 21.40
C LEU A 94 25.68 -14.99 21.19
N SER A 95 25.20 -15.01 19.95
CA SER A 95 23.87 -14.50 19.65
C SER A 95 22.84 -15.18 20.56
N PRO A 96 21.88 -14.44 21.16
CA PRO A 96 20.98 -15.01 22.16
C PRO A 96 20.22 -16.24 21.66
N TRP A 97 19.97 -16.34 20.36
CA TRP A 97 19.36 -17.52 19.73
C TRP A 97 20.15 -18.82 19.90
N HIS A 98 21.48 -18.74 19.89
CA HIS A 98 22.37 -19.90 19.94
C HIS A 98 22.88 -20.20 21.36
N ASP A 99 22.59 -19.32 22.33
CA ASP A 99 23.04 -19.45 23.71
C ASP A 99 22.27 -20.57 24.44
N SER A 100 22.91 -21.72 24.61
CA SER A 100 22.29 -22.90 25.22
C SER A 100 21.85 -22.68 26.67
N GLU A 101 22.44 -21.72 27.38
CA GLU A 101 22.17 -21.44 28.79
C GLU A 101 20.88 -20.64 28.98
N ARG A 102 20.38 -19.99 27.93
CA ARG A 102 19.10 -19.25 27.94
C ARG A 102 17.93 -20.17 27.61
N THR A 103 16.76 -19.89 28.20
CA THR A 103 15.49 -20.53 27.80
C THR A 103 15.03 -20.05 26.43
N ALA A 104 14.28 -20.86 25.68
CA ALA A 104 13.82 -20.52 24.32
C ALA A 104 13.14 -19.13 24.22
N TRP A 105 12.34 -18.76 25.23
CA TRP A 105 11.71 -17.44 25.31
C TRP A 105 12.74 -16.29 25.47
N LYS A 106 13.72 -16.45 26.36
CA LYS A 106 14.81 -15.48 26.55
C LYS A 106 15.71 -15.39 25.32
N ARG A 107 15.90 -16.51 24.60
CA ARG A 107 16.63 -16.53 23.32
C ARG A 107 15.90 -15.74 22.25
N PHE A 108 14.60 -15.97 22.09
CA PHE A 108 13.77 -15.27 21.12
C PHE A 108 13.76 -13.75 21.38
N TRP A 109 13.34 -13.32 22.57
CA TRP A 109 13.26 -11.89 22.89
C TRP A 109 14.63 -11.22 22.99
N GLY A 110 15.65 -11.94 23.45
CA GLY A 110 17.03 -11.46 23.42
C GLY A 110 17.51 -11.19 21.99
N THR A 111 17.12 -12.05 21.04
CA THR A 111 17.47 -11.88 19.62
C THR A 111 16.68 -10.73 18.99
N VAL A 112 15.38 -10.60 19.30
CA VAL A 112 14.56 -9.44 18.89
C VAL A 112 15.20 -8.15 19.38
N GLY A 113 15.46 -8.03 20.69
CA GLY A 113 16.06 -6.83 21.28
C GLY A 113 17.44 -6.52 20.73
N MET A 114 18.29 -7.54 20.53
CA MET A 114 19.63 -7.34 19.97
C MET A 114 19.57 -6.93 18.49
N SER A 115 18.65 -7.47 17.69
CA SER A 115 18.46 -7.07 16.29
C SER A 115 17.98 -5.62 16.15
N MET A 116 17.28 -5.10 17.16
CA MET A 116 16.79 -3.72 17.19
C MET A 116 17.84 -2.73 17.71
N VAL A 117 18.56 -3.07 18.78
CA VAL A 117 19.40 -2.10 19.50
C VAL A 117 20.89 -2.27 19.20
N ARG A 118 21.36 -3.51 18.97
CA ARG A 118 22.78 -3.84 18.80
C ARG A 118 23.02 -4.81 17.64
N PRO A 119 22.57 -4.49 16.41
CA PRO A 119 22.66 -5.40 15.27
C PRO A 119 24.11 -5.80 14.95
N GLY A 120 25.08 -4.91 15.17
CA GLY A 120 26.50 -5.24 14.98
C GLY A 120 27.01 -6.33 15.92
N ALA A 121 26.56 -6.32 17.18
CA ALA A 121 26.89 -7.38 18.14
C ALA A 121 26.21 -8.70 17.75
N LEU A 122 24.94 -8.65 17.32
CA LEU A 122 24.23 -9.82 16.82
C LEU A 122 24.95 -10.46 15.63
N GLY A 123 25.36 -9.66 14.64
CA GLY A 123 26.06 -10.14 13.44
C GLY A 123 27.41 -10.79 13.74
N ARG A 124 28.17 -10.25 14.71
CA ARG A 124 29.42 -10.86 15.19
C ARG A 124 29.18 -12.16 15.96
N GLY A 125 28.13 -12.19 16.78
CA GLY A 125 27.74 -13.34 17.60
C GLY A 125 27.09 -14.50 16.85
N LEU A 126 26.96 -14.43 15.52
CA LEU A 126 26.45 -15.52 14.69
C LEU A 126 27.57 -16.55 14.43
N PRO A 127 27.43 -17.80 14.92
CA PRO A 127 28.41 -18.86 14.64
C PRO A 127 28.68 -19.05 13.15
N MET A 128 29.90 -19.46 12.79
CA MET A 128 30.26 -19.73 11.39
C MET A 128 29.47 -20.91 10.80
N ASP A 129 29.12 -21.86 11.66
CA ASP A 129 28.34 -23.07 11.39
C ASP A 129 26.84 -22.90 11.69
N ALA A 130 26.37 -21.67 11.90
CA ALA A 130 24.96 -21.39 12.20
C ALA A 130 24.03 -21.99 11.13
N LYS A 131 23.24 -22.99 11.53
CA LYS A 131 22.34 -23.70 10.64
C LYS A 131 21.22 -22.76 10.18
N LEU A 132 20.97 -22.72 8.87
CA LEU A 132 19.89 -21.93 8.25
C LEU A 132 18.53 -22.20 8.91
N LEU A 133 18.27 -23.46 9.28
CA LEU A 133 17.00 -23.87 9.90
C LEU A 133 16.69 -23.10 11.19
N GLY A 134 17.71 -22.80 12.00
CA GLY A 134 17.53 -22.02 13.24
C GLY A 134 17.11 -20.58 12.94
N GLY A 135 17.77 -19.93 11.98
CA GLY A 135 17.40 -18.60 11.51
C GLY A 135 16.02 -18.58 10.86
N PHE A 136 15.70 -19.57 10.03
CA PHE A 136 14.39 -19.68 9.37
C PHE A 136 13.24 -19.79 10.37
N TRP A 137 13.38 -20.57 11.45
CA TRP A 137 12.36 -20.62 12.50
C TRP A 137 12.18 -19.29 13.22
N PHE A 138 13.26 -18.58 13.52
CA PHE A 138 13.18 -17.23 14.08
C PHE A 138 12.41 -16.28 13.13
N PHE A 139 12.74 -16.31 11.83
CA PHE A 139 12.08 -15.53 10.79
C PHE A 139 10.58 -15.84 10.69
N VAL A 140 10.21 -17.13 10.63
CA VAL A 140 8.81 -17.56 10.59
C VAL A 140 8.06 -17.10 11.85
N LEU A 141 8.67 -17.25 13.03
CA LEU A 141 8.03 -16.89 14.29
C LEU A 141 7.76 -15.38 14.36
N VAL A 142 8.75 -14.54 14.03
CA VAL A 142 8.59 -13.09 13.99
C VAL A 142 7.51 -12.66 12.99
N ASN A 143 7.57 -13.15 11.75
CA ASN A 143 6.61 -12.77 10.71
C ASN A 143 5.19 -13.27 11.03
N THR A 144 5.06 -14.47 11.60
CA THR A 144 3.76 -15.03 12.00
C THR A 144 3.18 -14.27 13.17
N MET A 145 3.99 -13.89 14.17
CA MET A 145 3.51 -13.05 15.27
C MET A 145 3.07 -11.67 14.77
N ALA A 146 3.83 -11.04 13.88
CA ALA A 146 3.44 -9.76 13.27
C ALA A 146 2.12 -9.88 12.48
N LEU A 147 1.94 -10.96 11.71
CA LEU A 147 0.72 -11.22 10.96
C LEU A 147 -0.48 -11.48 11.89
N VAL A 148 -0.36 -12.42 12.83
CA VAL A 148 -1.46 -12.86 13.69
C VAL A 148 -1.86 -11.79 14.69
N PHE A 149 -0.91 -11.13 15.35
CA PHE A 149 -1.23 -10.12 16.37
C PHE A 149 -1.40 -8.71 15.79
N GLY A 150 -0.70 -8.38 14.71
CA GLY A 150 -0.81 -7.08 14.05
C GLY A 150 -2.05 -6.97 13.15
N LEU A 151 -2.15 -7.87 12.16
CA LEU A 151 -3.25 -7.86 11.18
C LEU A 151 -4.46 -8.69 11.60
N GLY A 152 -4.28 -9.67 12.49
CA GLY A 152 -5.38 -10.53 12.95
C GLY A 152 -6.57 -9.77 13.54
N PRO A 153 -6.39 -8.77 14.43
CA PRO A 153 -7.50 -7.96 14.92
C PRO A 153 -8.23 -7.18 13.82
N PHE A 154 -7.52 -6.70 12.79
CA PHE A 154 -8.13 -6.03 11.65
C PHE A 154 -8.98 -7.00 10.83
N PHE A 155 -8.44 -8.18 10.51
CA PHE A 155 -9.21 -9.23 9.84
C PHE A 155 -10.42 -9.63 10.66
N LEU A 156 -10.25 -9.88 11.96
CA LEU A 156 -11.33 -10.24 12.87
C LEU A 156 -12.41 -9.15 12.91
N ALA A 157 -12.04 -7.87 13.00
CA ALA A 157 -12.98 -6.76 12.95
C ALA A 157 -13.70 -6.68 11.60
N MET A 158 -12.99 -6.86 10.49
CA MET A 158 -13.58 -6.90 9.14
C MET A 158 -14.58 -8.06 8.99
N PHE A 159 -14.35 -9.19 9.66
CA PHE A 159 -15.28 -10.34 9.68
C PHE A 159 -16.46 -10.16 10.63
N LEU A 160 -16.23 -9.59 11.81
CA LEU A 160 -17.26 -9.41 12.82
C LEU A 160 -18.14 -8.18 12.55
N ALA A 161 -17.60 -7.11 11.93
CA ALA A 161 -18.34 -5.87 11.70
C ALA A 161 -19.62 -6.06 10.87
N PRO A 162 -19.65 -6.84 9.78
CA PRO A 162 -20.91 -7.14 9.09
C PRO A 162 -21.93 -7.89 9.96
N MET A 163 -21.48 -8.73 10.90
CA MET A 163 -22.38 -9.41 11.84
C MET A 163 -22.99 -8.45 12.88
N PHE A 164 -22.24 -7.43 13.31
CA PHE A 164 -22.68 -6.51 14.36
C PHE A 164 -23.33 -5.21 13.86
N PHE A 165 -22.95 -4.73 12.66
CA PHE A 165 -23.38 -3.42 12.13
C PHE A 165 -24.16 -3.52 10.81
N GLY A 166 -24.12 -4.65 10.09
CA GLY A 166 -24.87 -4.88 8.86
C GLY A 166 -26.25 -5.47 9.12
N GLY A 167 -27.25 -4.62 9.36
CA GLY A 167 -28.63 -5.01 9.70
C GLY A 167 -29.45 -5.76 8.65
N GLY A 168 -28.87 -6.60 7.78
CA GLY A 168 -29.58 -7.15 6.61
C GLY A 168 -29.38 -8.64 6.31
N GLY A 169 -28.75 -9.41 7.19
CA GLY A 169 -28.43 -10.81 6.95
C GLY A 169 -28.92 -11.77 8.02
N GLY A 170 -30.18 -11.65 8.45
CA GLY A 170 -30.82 -12.75 9.17
C GLY A 170 -30.73 -14.05 8.36
N LEU A 171 -30.91 -15.21 9.02
CA LEU A 171 -30.75 -16.59 8.51
C LEU A 171 -31.38 -16.95 7.13
N GLY A 172 -32.04 -16.01 6.42
CA GLY A 172 -32.61 -16.17 5.09
C GLY A 172 -32.13 -15.19 4.01
N GLY A 173 -31.22 -14.24 4.29
CA GLY A 173 -30.61 -13.39 3.26
C GLY A 173 -29.46 -14.14 2.59
N GLY A 174 -29.44 -14.25 1.26
CA GLY A 174 -28.48 -15.02 0.45
C GLY A 174 -27.01 -14.55 0.50
N GLY A 175 -26.53 -14.06 1.64
CA GLY A 175 -25.13 -13.73 1.88
C GLY A 175 -24.24 -14.97 1.87
N ILE A 176 -23.01 -14.79 1.41
CA ILE A 176 -21.97 -15.83 1.44
C ILE A 176 -21.83 -16.33 2.89
N PRO A 177 -21.97 -17.64 3.16
CA PRO A 177 -21.90 -18.15 4.52
C PRO A 177 -20.53 -17.81 5.14
N PRO A 178 -20.46 -17.39 6.42
CA PRO A 178 -19.22 -16.96 7.07
C PRO A 178 -18.06 -17.95 6.92
N PHE A 179 -18.36 -19.25 6.86
CA PHE A 179 -17.39 -20.33 6.68
C PHE A 179 -16.71 -20.33 5.30
N ALA A 180 -17.37 -19.83 4.25
CA ALA A 180 -16.77 -19.76 2.92
C ALA A 180 -15.58 -18.78 2.88
N PHE A 181 -15.54 -17.78 3.77
CA PHE A 181 -14.40 -16.89 3.94
C PHE A 181 -13.24 -17.50 4.75
N LEU A 182 -13.50 -18.53 5.58
CA LEU A 182 -12.43 -19.23 6.30
C LEU A 182 -11.55 -20.08 5.37
N ILE A 183 -12.11 -20.55 4.25
CA ILE A 183 -11.39 -21.37 3.26
C ILE A 183 -10.18 -20.61 2.65
N PRO A 184 -10.33 -19.40 2.07
CA PRO A 184 -9.19 -18.66 1.54
C PRO A 184 -8.20 -18.21 2.63
N ILE A 185 -8.66 -17.92 3.86
CA ILE A 185 -7.76 -17.59 4.97
C ILE A 185 -6.93 -18.80 5.38
N ALA A 186 -7.55 -19.96 5.54
CA ALA A 186 -6.85 -21.20 5.84
C ALA A 186 -5.86 -21.55 4.72
N GLY A 187 -6.25 -21.35 3.46
CA GLY A 187 -5.37 -21.49 2.30
C GLY A 187 -4.17 -20.54 2.37
N LEU A 188 -4.39 -19.27 2.70
CA LEU A 188 -3.34 -18.27 2.85
C LEU A 188 -2.39 -18.60 4.01
N MET A 189 -2.92 -19.06 5.14
CA MET A 189 -2.12 -19.49 6.29
C MET A 189 -1.31 -20.75 5.99
N LEU A 190 -1.85 -21.70 5.23
CA LEU A 190 -1.13 -22.89 4.80
C LEU A 190 -0.02 -22.56 3.79
N ALA A 191 -0.29 -21.65 2.85
CA ALA A 191 0.67 -21.18 1.86
C ALA A 191 1.72 -20.21 2.43
N TRP A 192 1.47 -19.63 3.61
CA TRP A 192 2.30 -18.60 4.23
C TRP A 192 3.76 -19.05 4.44
N ILE A 193 3.98 -20.22 5.05
CA ILE A 193 5.33 -20.71 5.36
C ILE A 193 6.13 -21.02 4.08
N PRO A 194 5.60 -21.77 3.08
CA PRO A 194 6.29 -21.94 1.80
C PRO A 194 6.59 -20.61 1.09
N MET A 195 5.63 -19.67 1.09
CA MET A 195 5.80 -18.37 0.46
C MET A 195 6.91 -17.55 1.15
N LEU A 196 6.96 -17.55 2.49
CA LEU A 196 8.04 -16.94 3.26
C LEU A 196 9.40 -17.53 2.92
N PHE A 197 9.50 -18.86 2.76
CA PHE A 197 10.75 -19.52 2.39
C PHE A 197 11.19 -19.18 0.97
N ILE A 198 10.28 -19.22 -0.01
CA ILE A 198 10.56 -18.86 -1.41
C ILE A 198 11.00 -17.39 -1.49
N GLY A 199 10.28 -16.49 -0.83
CA GLY A 199 10.61 -15.07 -0.76
C GLY A 199 11.98 -14.82 -0.14
N LEU A 200 12.30 -15.50 0.96
CA LEU A 200 13.62 -15.44 1.61
C LEU A 200 14.74 -15.91 0.67
N CYS A 201 14.55 -17.05 -0.02
CA CYS A 201 15.52 -17.58 -0.96
C CYS A 201 15.74 -16.65 -2.16
N PHE A 202 14.65 -16.10 -2.71
CA PHE A 202 14.72 -15.17 -3.84
C PHE A 202 15.42 -13.85 -3.44
N TYR A 203 14.95 -13.21 -2.36
CA TYR A 203 15.51 -11.96 -1.86
C TYR A 203 16.98 -12.11 -1.46
N GLY A 204 17.29 -13.14 -0.68
CA GLY A 204 18.67 -13.44 -0.29
C GLY A 204 19.54 -13.87 -1.46
N GLY A 205 18.98 -14.50 -2.49
CA GLY A 205 19.68 -14.89 -3.72
C GLY A 205 20.19 -13.67 -4.47
N ILE A 206 19.35 -12.64 -4.64
CA ILE A 206 19.74 -11.36 -5.25
C ILE A 206 20.85 -10.70 -4.42
N ILE A 207 20.68 -10.60 -3.09
CA ILE A 207 21.69 -10.01 -2.21
C ILE A 207 23.03 -10.74 -2.34
N HIS A 208 23.02 -12.07 -2.25
CA HIS A 208 24.24 -12.87 -2.32
C HIS A 208 24.91 -12.76 -3.68
N LEU A 209 24.13 -12.75 -4.77
CA LEU A 209 24.64 -12.54 -6.12
C LEU A 209 25.35 -11.18 -6.24
N VAL A 210 24.74 -10.09 -5.78
CA VAL A 210 25.35 -8.74 -5.82
C VAL A 210 26.62 -8.69 -4.96
N LEU A 211 26.62 -9.33 -3.79
CA LEU A 211 27.83 -9.42 -2.96
C LEU A 211 28.97 -10.17 -3.66
N LYS A 212 28.66 -11.28 -4.34
CA LYS A 212 29.62 -12.09 -5.10
C LYS A 212 30.12 -11.40 -6.37
N LEU A 213 29.26 -10.64 -7.06
CA LEU A 213 29.66 -9.84 -8.22
C LEU A 213 30.53 -8.65 -7.83
N SER A 214 30.34 -8.08 -6.65
CA SER A 214 31.14 -6.96 -6.13
C SER A 214 32.42 -7.36 -5.40
N GLY A 215 32.71 -8.67 -5.24
CA GLY A 215 33.95 -9.15 -4.63
C GLY A 215 33.79 -10.46 -3.85
N SER A 216 34.83 -10.81 -3.07
CA SER A 216 34.78 -11.98 -2.18
C SER A 216 33.85 -11.76 -0.99
N THR A 217 33.34 -12.88 -0.44
CA THR A 217 32.53 -12.96 0.77
C THR A 217 33.11 -14.06 1.67
N THR A 218 33.13 -13.86 2.99
CA THR A 218 33.70 -14.86 3.93
C THR A 218 32.83 -16.12 4.04
N GLY A 219 31.51 -16.01 3.81
CA GLY A 219 30.60 -17.15 3.84
C GLY A 219 29.88 -17.41 2.52
N GLY A 220 29.20 -18.55 2.48
CA GLY A 220 28.32 -18.92 1.37
C GLY A 220 26.91 -18.32 1.49
N PHE A 221 26.03 -18.78 0.60
CA PHE A 221 24.63 -18.38 0.52
C PHE A 221 23.87 -18.58 1.84
N GLY A 222 24.08 -19.73 2.51
CA GLY A 222 23.43 -20.04 3.80
C GLY A 222 23.70 -18.98 4.87
N ARG A 223 24.93 -18.45 4.96
CA ARG A 223 25.27 -17.39 5.91
C ARG A 223 24.60 -16.04 5.59
N THR A 224 24.38 -15.77 4.30
CA THR A 224 23.61 -14.60 3.84
C THR A 224 22.15 -14.73 4.29
N LEU A 225 21.53 -15.89 4.03
CA LEU A 225 20.15 -16.16 4.47
C LEU A 225 20.01 -16.10 5.98
N THR A 226 20.92 -16.74 6.74
CA THR A 226 20.91 -16.67 8.21
C THR A 226 20.98 -15.22 8.71
N SER A 227 21.83 -14.38 8.11
CA SER A 227 21.93 -12.96 8.46
C SER A 227 20.64 -12.20 8.19
N ILE A 228 19.99 -12.45 7.05
CA ILE A 228 18.69 -11.85 6.72
C ILE A 228 17.62 -12.30 7.73
N THR A 229 17.55 -13.59 8.04
CA THR A 229 16.54 -14.09 8.97
C THR A 229 16.66 -13.50 10.37
N PHE A 230 17.88 -13.33 10.89
CA PHE A 230 18.08 -12.69 12.20
C PHE A 230 17.91 -11.17 12.19
N SER A 231 17.86 -10.55 11.01
CA SER A 231 17.60 -9.12 10.88
C SER A 231 16.13 -8.73 11.03
N THR A 232 15.20 -9.69 11.06
CA THR A 232 13.77 -9.39 11.05
C THR A 232 13.15 -9.09 12.41
N GLY A 233 13.89 -9.21 13.51
CA GLY A 233 13.36 -8.90 14.84
C GLY A 233 12.64 -7.55 14.98
N PRO A 234 13.01 -6.46 14.28
CA PRO A 234 12.26 -5.20 14.31
C PRO A 234 10.80 -5.33 13.86
N LEU A 235 10.44 -6.31 13.02
CA LEU A 235 9.06 -6.55 12.61
C LEU A 235 8.15 -6.96 13.78
N MET A 236 8.71 -7.33 14.93
CA MET A 236 7.93 -7.56 16.14
C MET A 236 7.18 -6.32 16.63
N ILE A 237 7.59 -5.11 16.23
CA ILE A 237 6.82 -3.89 16.48
C ILE A 237 5.43 -3.99 15.83
N GLY A 238 5.35 -4.61 14.64
CA GLY A 238 4.10 -4.86 13.92
C GLY A 238 3.13 -5.78 14.64
N ALA A 239 3.60 -6.58 15.61
CA ALA A 239 2.74 -7.46 16.39
C ALA A 239 1.88 -6.71 17.42
N VAL A 240 2.13 -5.43 17.67
CA VAL A 240 1.29 -4.63 18.57
C VAL A 240 0.04 -4.18 17.82
N PRO A 241 -1.18 -4.55 18.24
CA PRO A 241 -2.41 -4.09 17.59
C PRO A 241 -2.47 -2.56 17.54
N PHE A 242 -2.99 -2.01 16.44
CA PHE A 242 -3.15 -0.57 16.15
C PHE A 242 -1.84 0.24 16.00
N LEU A 243 -0.90 0.12 16.94
CA LEU A 243 0.42 0.76 16.87
C LEU A 243 1.29 0.15 15.76
N GLY A 244 1.16 -1.16 15.57
CA GLY A 244 1.91 -1.93 14.60
C GLY A 244 1.75 -1.38 13.19
N TYR A 245 0.53 -0.98 12.79
CA TYR A 245 0.28 -0.44 11.44
C TYR A 245 1.05 0.87 11.19
N CYS A 246 1.00 1.81 12.14
CA CYS A 246 1.70 3.09 12.02
C CYS A 246 3.23 2.93 12.07
N LEU A 247 3.71 1.99 12.89
CA LEU A 247 5.14 1.75 13.07
C LEU A 247 5.71 0.68 12.13
N GLN A 248 4.88 0.05 11.29
CA GLN A 248 5.31 -1.01 10.38
C GLN A 248 6.31 -0.49 9.36
N THR A 249 6.06 0.69 8.79
CA THR A 249 6.95 1.28 7.79
C THR A 249 8.33 1.62 8.39
N PRO A 250 8.43 2.32 9.54
CA PRO A 250 9.71 2.45 10.25
C PRO A 250 10.38 1.12 10.59
N ALA A 251 9.62 0.12 11.03
CA ALA A 251 10.16 -1.20 11.35
C ALA A 251 10.77 -1.89 10.13
N GLN A 252 10.14 -1.80 8.96
CA GLN A 252 10.67 -2.34 7.69
C GLN A 252 11.96 -1.63 7.26
N ILE A 253 12.02 -0.30 7.40
CA ILE A 253 13.27 0.45 7.14
C ILE A 253 14.36 -0.02 8.10
N TRP A 254 14.02 -0.22 9.38
CA TRP A 254 14.97 -0.71 10.36
C TRP A 254 15.46 -2.13 10.08
N VAL A 255 14.61 -3.03 9.56
CA VAL A 255 15.04 -4.35 9.07
C VAL A 255 16.12 -4.20 8.00
N ILE A 256 15.94 -3.30 7.02
CA ILE A 256 16.93 -3.05 5.96
C ILE A 256 18.27 -2.62 6.58
N VAL A 257 18.26 -1.67 7.51
CA VAL A 257 19.46 -1.19 8.23
C VAL A 257 20.13 -2.33 8.99
N THR A 258 19.36 -3.11 9.75
CA THR A 258 19.86 -4.27 10.50
C THR A 258 20.45 -5.32 9.55
N THR A 259 19.81 -5.62 8.41
CA THR A 259 20.36 -6.55 7.40
C THR A 259 21.71 -6.08 6.89
N ILE A 260 21.86 -4.78 6.57
CA ILE A 260 23.13 -4.19 6.09
C ILE A 260 24.23 -4.37 7.16
N ILE A 261 23.94 -4.04 8.42
CA ILE A 261 24.90 -4.15 9.52
C ILE A 261 25.28 -5.62 9.75
N LEU A 262 24.31 -6.53 9.81
CA LEU A 262 24.56 -7.96 10.00
C LEU A 262 25.42 -8.52 8.88
N LEU A 263 25.13 -8.19 7.61
CA LEU A 263 25.92 -8.67 6.47
C LEU A 263 27.34 -8.11 6.45
N THR A 264 27.52 -6.84 6.83
CA THR A 264 28.85 -6.22 6.95
C THR A 264 29.73 -7.04 7.89
N GLN A 265 29.19 -7.44 9.04
CA GLN A 265 29.92 -8.22 10.05
C GLN A 265 30.03 -9.70 9.66
N SER A 266 28.95 -10.32 9.20
CA SER A 266 28.91 -11.76 8.97
C SER A 266 29.65 -12.16 7.69
N GLN A 267 29.55 -11.38 6.62
CA GLN A 267 30.21 -11.66 5.34
C GLN A 267 31.59 -10.98 5.21
N ALA A 268 32.02 -10.22 6.22
CA ALA A 268 33.23 -9.38 6.23
C ALA A 268 33.36 -8.51 4.96
N VAL A 269 32.24 -7.92 4.55
CA VAL A 269 32.18 -6.99 3.41
C VAL A 269 32.13 -5.55 3.92
N SER A 270 32.61 -4.60 3.11
CA SER A 270 32.45 -3.17 3.42
C SER A 270 30.97 -2.78 3.53
N GLY A 271 30.65 -1.80 4.38
CA GLY A 271 29.28 -1.30 4.54
C GLY A 271 28.62 -0.87 3.23
N VAL A 272 29.36 -0.15 2.37
CA VAL A 272 28.84 0.32 1.05
C VAL A 272 28.42 -0.85 0.16
N ARG A 273 29.23 -1.92 0.07
CA ARG A 273 28.87 -3.14 -0.68
C ARG A 273 27.62 -3.81 -0.10
N ALA A 274 27.51 -3.91 1.22
CA ALA A 274 26.32 -4.45 1.88
C ALA A 274 25.07 -3.60 1.58
N THR A 275 25.18 -2.27 1.63
CA THR A 275 24.10 -1.34 1.30
C THR A 275 23.60 -1.54 -0.12
N PHE A 276 24.49 -1.55 -1.13
CA PHE A 276 24.08 -1.79 -2.52
C PHE A 276 23.42 -3.16 -2.68
N ALA A 277 23.97 -4.21 -2.07
CA ALA A 277 23.40 -5.54 -2.17
C ALA A 277 21.99 -5.62 -1.59
N VAL A 278 21.74 -5.03 -0.41
CA VAL A 278 20.43 -5.04 0.25
C VAL A 278 19.40 -4.14 -0.45
N LEU A 279 19.80 -2.97 -0.95
CA LEU A 279 18.88 -2.05 -1.63
C LEU A 279 18.53 -2.48 -3.05
N THR A 280 19.37 -3.28 -3.72
CA THR A 280 19.10 -3.79 -5.08
C THR A 280 17.74 -4.48 -5.22
N PRO A 281 17.37 -5.50 -4.42
CA PRO A 281 16.05 -6.12 -4.52
C PRO A 281 14.90 -5.15 -4.19
N VAL A 282 15.12 -4.15 -3.33
CA VAL A 282 14.10 -3.12 -3.02
C VAL A 282 13.83 -2.26 -4.24
N PHE A 283 14.87 -1.73 -4.88
CA PHE A 283 14.72 -0.94 -6.11
C PHE A 283 14.16 -1.77 -7.26
N LEU A 284 14.60 -3.02 -7.41
CA LEU A 284 14.03 -3.93 -8.40
C LEU A 284 12.53 -4.13 -8.17
N GLY A 285 12.10 -4.32 -6.91
CA GLY A 285 10.69 -4.42 -6.54
C GLY A 285 9.90 -3.16 -6.90
N ILE A 286 10.44 -1.96 -6.61
CA ILE A 286 9.82 -0.68 -6.97
C ILE A 286 9.65 -0.54 -8.49
N VAL A 287 10.69 -0.87 -9.26
CA VAL A 287 10.65 -0.81 -10.73
C VAL A 287 9.63 -1.79 -11.29
N LEU A 288 9.63 -3.05 -10.82
CA LEU A 288 8.66 -4.05 -11.26
C LEU A 288 7.23 -3.65 -10.91
N TYR A 289 7.01 -3.06 -9.74
CA TYR A 289 5.70 -2.56 -9.33
C TYR A 289 5.25 -1.38 -10.21
N ALA A 290 6.13 -0.43 -10.51
CA ALA A 290 5.82 0.69 -11.40
C ALA A 290 5.50 0.21 -12.84
N VAL A 291 6.25 -0.76 -13.35
CA VAL A 291 5.98 -1.40 -14.65
C VAL A 291 4.63 -2.11 -14.64
N PHE A 292 4.33 -2.86 -13.58
CA PHE A 292 3.04 -3.52 -13.42
C PHE A 292 1.88 -2.52 -13.42
N LEU A 293 1.99 -1.43 -12.66
CA LEU A 293 0.99 -0.35 -12.65
C LEU A 293 0.83 0.29 -14.04
N GLY A 294 1.94 0.55 -14.74
CA GLY A 294 1.90 1.05 -16.12
C GLY A 294 1.16 0.09 -17.05
N ILE A 295 1.47 -1.21 -17.01
CA ILE A 295 0.78 -2.23 -17.81
C ILE A 295 -0.71 -2.27 -17.48
N MET A 296 -1.09 -2.16 -16.21
CA MET A 296 -2.49 -2.13 -15.80
C MET A 296 -3.21 -0.88 -16.33
N MET A 297 -2.59 0.31 -16.25
CA MET A 297 -3.19 1.56 -16.73
C MET A 297 -3.28 1.64 -18.25
N PHE A 298 -2.22 1.27 -18.97
CA PHE A 298 -2.21 1.29 -20.44
C PHE A 298 -2.98 0.11 -21.04
N GLY A 299 -2.98 -1.04 -20.36
CA GLY A 299 -3.69 -2.24 -20.79
C GLY A 299 -5.21 -2.12 -20.64
N THR A 300 -5.70 -1.42 -19.61
CA THR A 300 -7.14 -1.10 -19.50
C THR A 300 -7.53 -0.01 -20.49
N ALA A 301 -6.72 1.04 -20.67
CA ALA A 301 -6.99 2.09 -21.67
C ALA A 301 -7.06 1.53 -23.11
N ALA A 302 -6.24 0.53 -23.44
CA ALA A 302 -6.27 -0.14 -24.74
C ALA A 302 -7.40 -1.19 -24.89
N ARG A 303 -8.09 -1.55 -23.80
CA ARG A 303 -9.17 -2.55 -23.75
C ARG A 303 -10.49 -1.99 -23.22
N ILE A 304 -10.70 -0.68 -23.26
CA ILE A 304 -12.06 -0.16 -23.39
C ILE A 304 -12.35 -0.24 -24.89
N PRO A 305 -12.94 -1.34 -25.43
CA PRO A 305 -13.71 -1.16 -26.63
C PRO A 305 -14.73 -0.09 -26.26
N VAL A 306 -14.83 0.96 -27.06
CA VAL A 306 -16.07 1.76 -27.15
C VAL A 306 -17.14 0.87 -27.81
N ALA A 307 -17.34 -0.33 -27.25
CA ALA A 307 -18.54 -1.10 -27.40
C ALA A 307 -19.34 -0.71 -26.18
N VAL A 308 -20.12 0.36 -26.31
CA VAL A 308 -21.28 0.61 -25.46
C VAL A 308 -22.03 -0.72 -25.41
N PRO A 309 -22.00 -1.48 -24.31
CA PRO A 309 -22.86 -2.64 -24.19
C PRO A 309 -24.28 -2.08 -24.20
N PRO A 310 -25.20 -2.51 -25.09
CA PRO A 310 -26.59 -2.05 -25.07
C PRO A 310 -27.38 -2.56 -23.85
N ALA A 311 -26.71 -2.87 -22.73
CA ALA A 311 -27.26 -3.62 -21.63
C ALA A 311 -26.81 -3.04 -20.28
N MET A 312 -27.28 -1.83 -19.97
CA MET A 312 -27.83 -1.47 -18.64
C MET A 312 -28.37 -0.03 -18.62
N ALA A 313 -29.22 0.29 -19.61
CA ALA A 313 -30.44 1.04 -19.35
C ALA A 313 -31.40 0.18 -18.49
N GLN A 314 -30.97 -0.16 -17.28
CA GLN A 314 -31.79 -0.78 -16.24
C GLN A 314 -31.96 0.11 -15.00
N GLY A 315 -31.59 1.39 -15.09
CA GLY A 315 -32.63 2.36 -14.80
C GLY A 315 -33.76 2.03 -15.76
N LYS A 316 -34.89 1.59 -15.23
CA LYS A 316 -36.12 1.28 -15.98
C LYS A 316 -36.58 2.57 -16.67
N ALA A 317 -35.86 3.02 -17.69
CA ALA A 317 -36.44 3.69 -18.82
C ALA A 317 -37.39 2.63 -19.37
N ILE A 318 -38.64 2.71 -18.91
CA ILE A 318 -39.75 2.15 -19.64
C ILE A 318 -39.57 2.76 -21.02
N ALA A 319 -39.01 1.98 -21.96
CA ALA A 319 -39.13 2.28 -23.36
C ALA A 319 -40.63 2.17 -23.64
N VAL A 320 -41.34 3.24 -23.33
CA VAL A 320 -42.66 3.50 -23.86
C VAL A 320 -42.41 3.52 -25.35
N SER A 321 -42.97 2.55 -26.06
CA SER A 321 -42.92 2.47 -27.52
C SER A 321 -43.55 3.75 -28.09
N GLY A 322 -42.74 4.79 -28.27
CA GLY A 322 -43.14 6.16 -28.63
C GLY A 322 -42.01 7.15 -28.33
N SER A 323 -42.07 8.35 -28.90
CA SER A 323 -41.12 9.48 -28.74
C SER A 323 -41.10 10.11 -27.34
N SER A 324 -41.41 9.32 -26.31
CA SER A 324 -41.57 9.77 -24.93
C SER A 324 -40.26 9.73 -24.15
N ILE A 325 -39.88 10.86 -23.57
CA ILE A 325 -38.66 11.04 -22.76
C ILE A 325 -39.06 11.34 -21.32
N ALA A 326 -38.45 10.66 -20.35
CA ALA A 326 -38.63 10.97 -18.92
C ALA A 326 -37.46 11.83 -18.43
N VAL A 327 -37.74 13.04 -17.97
CA VAL A 327 -36.76 14.02 -17.49
C VAL A 327 -36.92 14.22 -15.99
N SER A 328 -35.84 14.06 -15.21
CA SER A 328 -35.87 14.34 -13.76
C SER A 328 -35.79 15.85 -13.52
N ILE A 329 -36.72 16.41 -12.74
CA ILE A 329 -36.87 17.86 -12.53
C ILE A 329 -36.66 18.34 -11.09
N SER A 330 -36.51 17.45 -10.10
CA SER A 330 -36.22 17.84 -8.70
C SER A 330 -35.20 16.90 -8.02
N GLY A 331 -34.35 17.51 -7.20
CA GLY A 331 -33.20 16.87 -6.54
C GLY A 331 -33.32 16.73 -5.03
N ASP A 332 -34.53 16.85 -4.48
CA ASP A 332 -34.74 16.48 -3.09
C ASP A 332 -34.54 14.96 -2.98
N THR A 333 -33.56 14.57 -2.17
CA THR A 333 -32.84 13.30 -2.20
C THR A 333 -33.66 12.02 -1.99
N TRP A 334 -34.99 12.13 -1.84
CA TRP A 334 -35.86 11.05 -1.41
C TRP A 334 -37.02 10.74 -2.36
N ASP A 335 -37.38 11.62 -3.30
CA ASP A 335 -38.47 11.38 -4.25
C ASP A 335 -38.25 12.17 -5.56
N PRO A 336 -37.45 11.66 -6.51
CA PRO A 336 -37.16 12.36 -7.76
C PRO A 336 -38.45 12.52 -8.58
N GLN A 337 -38.81 13.77 -8.85
CA GLN A 337 -39.94 14.06 -9.73
C GLN A 337 -39.51 13.91 -11.19
N TYR A 338 -40.29 13.17 -11.98
CA TYR A 338 -40.06 12.98 -13.40
C TYR A 338 -41.16 13.64 -14.22
N VAL A 339 -40.76 14.25 -15.33
CA VAL A 339 -41.66 14.70 -16.40
C VAL A 339 -41.51 13.78 -17.60
N ALA A 340 -42.54 13.02 -17.93
CA ALA A 340 -42.62 12.20 -19.12
C ALA A 340 -43.25 13.01 -20.26
N ILE A 341 -42.45 13.32 -21.29
CA ILE A 341 -42.78 14.19 -22.42
C ILE A 341 -42.78 13.36 -23.70
N ASP A 342 -43.92 13.26 -24.38
CA ASP A 342 -43.99 12.84 -25.78
C ASP A 342 -43.58 14.01 -26.68
N SER A 343 -42.44 13.86 -27.34
CA SER A 343 -41.72 14.96 -28.00
C SER A 343 -42.56 15.71 -29.03
N GLY A 344 -43.29 14.99 -29.90
CA GLY A 344 -44.03 15.61 -31.00
C GLY A 344 -45.17 16.51 -30.50
N PRO A 345 -46.17 15.98 -29.77
CA PRO A 345 -47.27 16.79 -29.25
C PRO A 345 -46.80 17.94 -28.33
N PHE A 346 -45.73 17.71 -27.57
CA PHE A 346 -45.15 18.74 -26.69
C PHE A 346 -44.51 19.89 -27.47
N LEU A 347 -43.69 19.57 -28.47
CA LEU A 347 -43.05 20.59 -29.32
C LEU A 347 -44.08 21.34 -30.16
N GLU A 348 -45.11 20.65 -30.68
CA GLU A 348 -46.23 21.28 -31.39
C GLU A 348 -46.99 22.26 -30.47
N ALA A 349 -47.26 21.87 -29.22
CA ALA A 349 -47.93 22.74 -28.25
C ALA A 349 -47.10 23.99 -27.91
N ILE A 350 -45.77 23.87 -27.78
CA ILE A 350 -44.89 25.03 -27.55
C ILE A 350 -44.79 25.90 -28.80
N ALA A 351 -44.68 25.29 -29.97
CA ALA A 351 -44.58 26.01 -31.24
C ALA A 351 -45.84 26.84 -31.53
N THR A 352 -47.02 26.31 -31.19
CA THR A 352 -48.32 26.96 -31.42
C THR A 352 -48.73 27.96 -30.33
N ALA A 353 -48.11 27.91 -29.14
CA ALA A 353 -48.37 28.88 -28.08
C ALA A 353 -47.90 30.30 -28.48
N ASP A 354 -48.67 31.33 -28.09
CA ASP A 354 -48.31 32.74 -28.35
C ASP A 354 -47.01 33.16 -27.64
N SER A 355 -46.75 32.57 -26.46
CA SER A 355 -45.54 32.77 -25.67
C SER A 355 -45.12 31.46 -25.02
N LEU A 356 -43.85 31.34 -24.63
CA LEU A 356 -43.34 30.13 -24.00
C LEU A 356 -44.06 29.87 -22.64
N PRO A 357 -44.77 28.73 -22.47
CA PRO A 357 -45.49 28.43 -21.22
C PRO A 357 -44.55 28.36 -20.02
N THR A 358 -45.03 28.77 -18.84
CA THR A 358 -44.31 28.62 -17.56
C THR A 358 -44.09 27.14 -17.20
N ALA A 359 -43.14 26.87 -16.31
CA ALA A 359 -42.89 25.54 -15.77
C ALA A 359 -44.17 24.85 -15.20
N GLN A 360 -45.08 25.64 -14.64
CA GLN A 360 -46.35 25.16 -14.08
C GLN A 360 -47.38 24.79 -15.16
N GLU A 361 -47.43 25.55 -16.25
CA GLU A 361 -48.39 25.36 -17.35
C GLU A 361 -48.05 24.12 -18.22
N ILE A 362 -46.80 23.67 -18.19
CA ILE A 362 -46.33 22.49 -18.93
C ILE A 362 -47.07 21.22 -18.56
N GLY A 363 -47.42 21.06 -17.27
CA GLY A 363 -48.12 19.88 -16.80
C GLY A 363 -49.48 19.67 -17.48
N ASP A 364 -50.03 20.72 -18.09
CA ASP A 364 -51.32 20.70 -18.79
C ASP A 364 -51.16 20.70 -20.33
N LEU A 365 -49.93 20.69 -20.87
CA LEU A 365 -49.68 20.66 -22.32
C LEU A 365 -49.89 19.26 -22.93
N PRO A 366 -50.39 19.19 -24.18
CA PRO A 366 -50.39 17.95 -24.96
C PRO A 366 -49.00 17.30 -25.00
N GLY A 367 -48.93 15.98 -24.77
CA GLY A 367 -47.68 15.23 -24.75
C GLY A 367 -47.04 15.08 -23.37
N VAL A 368 -47.44 15.87 -22.36
CA VAL A 368 -46.95 15.69 -20.99
C VAL A 368 -47.83 14.69 -20.26
N THR A 369 -47.26 13.54 -19.89
CA THR A 369 -48.02 12.39 -19.37
C THR A 369 -47.92 12.20 -17.85
N SER A 370 -47.00 12.90 -17.20
CA SER A 370 -46.84 12.88 -15.74
C SER A 370 -47.16 14.24 -15.14
N THR A 371 -47.93 14.25 -14.04
CA THR A 371 -48.25 15.47 -13.32
C THR A 371 -47.01 16.03 -12.63
N ILE A 372 -46.55 17.18 -13.09
CA ILE A 372 -45.73 18.09 -12.27
C ILE A 372 -46.57 18.44 -11.04
N PRO A 373 -46.10 18.23 -9.80
CA PRO A 373 -46.90 18.52 -8.61
C PRO A 373 -47.30 20.00 -8.59
N LYS A 374 -48.59 20.28 -8.76
CA LYS A 374 -49.14 21.65 -8.78
C LYS A 374 -48.92 22.38 -7.45
N ASP A 375 -48.72 21.62 -6.37
CA ASP A 375 -48.61 22.11 -4.99
C ASP A 375 -47.18 22.07 -4.44
N GLY A 376 -46.21 21.57 -5.21
CA GLY A 376 -44.80 21.52 -4.82
C GLY A 376 -44.09 22.84 -5.13
N ALA A 377 -43.16 23.26 -4.28
CA ALA A 377 -42.25 24.35 -4.60
C ALA A 377 -41.36 23.89 -5.77
N LEU A 378 -41.79 24.16 -7.00
CA LEU A 378 -40.96 23.92 -8.17
C LEU A 378 -39.60 24.60 -7.98
N PRO A 379 -38.51 23.96 -8.40
CA PRO A 379 -37.23 24.64 -8.46
C PRO A 379 -37.36 25.93 -9.28
N THR A 380 -36.60 26.95 -8.89
CA THR A 380 -36.71 28.29 -9.45
C THR A 380 -36.53 28.26 -10.97
N GLU A 381 -37.62 28.49 -11.70
CA GLU A 381 -37.60 28.67 -13.16
C GLU A 381 -36.68 29.84 -13.50
N THR A 382 -35.67 29.58 -14.32
CA THR A 382 -34.80 30.64 -14.86
C THR A 382 -35.22 30.93 -16.29
N ARG A 383 -35.57 32.18 -16.60
CA ARG A 383 -36.01 32.62 -17.93
C ARG A 383 -34.89 33.33 -18.68
N TYR A 384 -34.80 33.04 -19.96
CA TYR A 384 -33.87 33.64 -20.91
C TYR A 384 -34.67 34.27 -22.05
N ARG A 385 -34.24 35.45 -22.49
CA ARG A 385 -34.81 36.15 -23.65
C ARG A 385 -33.68 36.72 -24.47
N GLY A 386 -33.76 36.53 -25.78
CA GLY A 386 -32.83 37.13 -26.73
C GLY A 386 -33.55 37.56 -28.01
N GLY A 387 -32.79 38.02 -29.00
CA GLY A 387 -33.32 38.47 -30.27
C GLY A 387 -34.06 37.35 -31.01
N GLY A 388 -35.39 37.29 -30.86
CA GLY A 388 -36.25 36.33 -31.56
C GLY A 388 -36.47 34.98 -30.85
N PHE A 389 -35.99 34.81 -29.61
CA PHE A 389 -36.26 33.59 -28.83
C PHE A 389 -36.67 33.87 -27.39
N GLU A 390 -37.47 32.94 -26.84
CA GLU A 390 -37.73 32.79 -25.42
C GLU A 390 -37.25 31.40 -24.99
N ALA A 391 -36.63 31.30 -23.81
CA ALA A 391 -36.29 30.02 -23.22
C ALA A 391 -36.48 30.06 -21.70
N TRP A 392 -36.64 28.90 -21.09
CA TRP A 392 -36.51 28.76 -19.65
C TRP A 392 -35.91 27.40 -19.30
N SER A 393 -35.43 27.28 -18.07
CA SER A 393 -34.79 26.07 -17.59
C SER A 393 -35.26 25.67 -16.19
N LEU A 394 -35.42 24.36 -16.01
CA LEU A 394 -35.51 23.65 -14.73
C LEU A 394 -34.31 22.70 -14.61
N PRO A 395 -33.91 22.24 -13.41
CA PRO A 395 -32.93 21.17 -13.28
C PRO A 395 -33.31 20.01 -14.21
N GLY A 396 -32.40 19.60 -15.10
CA GLY A 396 -32.59 18.51 -16.06
C GLY A 396 -33.32 18.85 -17.37
N LEU A 397 -34.03 19.98 -17.49
CA LEU A 397 -34.80 20.36 -18.68
C LEU A 397 -34.59 21.84 -19.08
N PHE A 398 -34.27 22.08 -20.34
CA PHE A 398 -34.14 23.41 -20.95
C PHE A 398 -35.06 23.50 -22.15
N VAL A 399 -35.98 24.47 -22.20
CA VAL A 399 -36.97 24.59 -23.29
C VAL A 399 -36.80 25.92 -24.00
N ILE A 400 -36.93 25.91 -25.32
CA ILE A 400 -36.66 27.03 -26.22
C ILE A 400 -37.83 27.17 -27.20
N LYS A 401 -38.25 28.41 -27.44
CA LYS A 401 -39.19 28.80 -28.49
C LYS A 401 -38.58 29.90 -29.36
N VAL A 402 -38.67 29.75 -30.67
CA VAL A 402 -38.17 30.71 -31.67
C VAL A 402 -39.26 30.89 -32.74
N GLY A 403 -40.09 31.92 -32.60
CA GLY A 403 -41.28 32.08 -33.45
C GLY A 403 -42.20 30.84 -33.41
N ASP A 404 -42.42 30.23 -34.57
CA ASP A 404 -43.25 29.02 -34.75
C ASP A 404 -42.43 27.71 -34.63
N ALA A 405 -41.22 27.78 -34.09
CA ALA A 405 -40.38 26.63 -33.81
C ALA A 405 -40.15 26.47 -32.31
N ALA A 406 -39.97 25.22 -31.88
CA ALA A 406 -39.73 24.86 -30.49
C ALA A 406 -38.62 23.82 -30.39
N GLY A 407 -37.93 23.80 -29.26
CA GLY A 407 -36.94 22.79 -28.94
C GLY A 407 -36.82 22.60 -27.44
N TYR A 408 -36.23 21.48 -27.04
CA TYR A 408 -35.81 21.26 -25.67
C TYR A 408 -34.49 20.52 -25.63
N ALA A 409 -33.76 20.71 -24.53
CA ALA A 409 -32.53 20.03 -24.22
C ALA A 409 -32.62 19.39 -22.83
N PHE A 410 -32.05 18.20 -22.68
CA PHE A 410 -32.07 17.46 -21.42
C PHE A 410 -30.81 16.59 -21.27
N ILE A 411 -30.58 16.09 -20.06
CA ILE A 411 -29.50 15.13 -19.78
C ILE A 411 -29.99 13.72 -20.09
N SER A 412 -29.36 13.07 -21.07
CA SER A 412 -29.73 11.71 -21.48
C SER A 412 -29.02 10.64 -20.65
N SER A 413 -27.81 10.90 -20.15
CA SER A 413 -27.10 10.01 -19.23
C SER A 413 -25.98 10.72 -18.47
N MET A 414 -25.61 10.18 -17.30
CA MET A 414 -24.37 10.51 -16.59
C MET A 414 -23.56 9.25 -16.33
N THR A 415 -22.26 9.29 -16.64
CA THR A 415 -21.30 8.23 -16.32
C THR A 415 -20.11 8.85 -15.60
N GLY A 416 -20.07 8.72 -14.28
CA GLY A 416 -19.07 9.39 -13.44
C GLY A 416 -19.26 10.91 -13.46
N LEU A 417 -18.23 11.65 -13.87
CA LEU A 417 -18.27 13.11 -14.02
C LEU A 417 -18.66 13.57 -15.43
N GLU A 418 -18.93 12.65 -16.36
CA GLU A 418 -19.29 12.98 -17.73
C GLU A 418 -20.82 12.93 -17.91
N ALA A 419 -21.41 14.05 -18.33
CA ALA A 419 -22.82 14.16 -18.69
C ALA A 419 -23.00 14.13 -20.21
N SER A 420 -23.94 13.33 -20.70
CA SER A 420 -24.40 13.37 -22.09
C SER A 420 -25.68 14.17 -22.17
N PHE A 421 -25.72 15.13 -23.08
CA PHE A 421 -26.89 15.98 -23.31
C PHE A 421 -27.47 15.72 -24.71
N GLU A 422 -28.78 15.84 -24.83
CA GLU A 422 -29.50 15.71 -26.09
C GLU A 422 -30.36 16.95 -26.31
N ILE A 423 -30.43 17.42 -27.56
CA ILE A 423 -31.24 18.57 -27.96
C ILE A 423 -32.15 18.12 -29.10
N ASN A 424 -33.46 18.25 -28.88
CA ASN A 424 -34.47 17.99 -29.89
C ASN A 424 -35.11 19.32 -30.30
N VAL A 425 -35.23 19.54 -31.60
CA VAL A 425 -35.79 20.76 -32.17
C VAL A 425 -36.77 20.37 -33.27
N GLU A 426 -37.96 20.95 -33.23
CA GLU A 426 -38.98 20.80 -34.26
C GLU A 426 -39.42 22.18 -34.76
N SER A 427 -39.50 22.32 -36.07
CA SER A 427 -40.03 23.50 -36.72
C SER A 427 -41.17 23.08 -37.63
N HIS A 428 -42.18 23.94 -37.80
CA HIS A 428 -43.25 23.70 -38.79
C HIS A 428 -42.76 23.58 -40.24
N ASN A 429 -41.49 23.88 -40.52
CA ASN A 429 -40.83 23.46 -41.76
C ASN A 429 -40.25 22.04 -41.61
N PRO A 430 -40.47 21.12 -42.57
CA PRO A 430 -40.24 19.68 -42.42
C PRO A 430 -38.76 19.22 -42.36
N VAL A 431 -37.84 20.10 -41.96
CA VAL A 431 -36.46 19.73 -41.68
C VAL A 431 -36.36 19.29 -40.22
N MET A 432 -36.61 18.01 -39.96
CA MET A 432 -36.33 17.41 -38.66
C MET A 432 -34.80 17.36 -38.48
N ILE A 433 -34.24 18.21 -37.61
CA ILE A 433 -32.81 18.21 -37.29
C ILE A 433 -32.60 17.54 -35.93
N SER A 434 -32.76 16.22 -35.87
CA SER A 434 -32.30 15.46 -34.71
C SER A 434 -30.78 15.35 -34.76
N SER A 435 -30.12 15.88 -33.73
CA SER A 435 -28.67 15.72 -33.56
C SER A 435 -28.41 15.28 -32.13
N SER A 436 -28.28 13.98 -31.93
CA SER A 436 -27.73 13.45 -30.69
C SER A 436 -26.21 13.61 -30.75
N SER A 437 -25.63 14.24 -29.73
CA SER A 437 -24.19 14.28 -29.59
C SER A 437 -23.81 14.14 -28.14
N ALA A 438 -23.07 13.09 -27.81
CA ALA A 438 -22.33 13.03 -26.56
C ALA A 438 -21.27 14.13 -26.58
N VAL A 439 -21.52 15.22 -25.86
CA VAL A 439 -20.56 16.31 -25.75
C VAL A 439 -19.85 16.18 -24.41
N ALA A 440 -18.57 15.83 -24.44
CA ALA A 440 -17.75 15.67 -23.24
C ALA A 440 -17.31 17.01 -22.60
N GLN A 441 -17.68 18.17 -23.18
CA GLN A 441 -17.27 19.49 -22.71
C GLN A 441 -18.42 20.50 -22.73
N GLU A 442 -18.69 21.10 -21.56
CA GLU A 442 -19.73 22.11 -21.29
C GLU A 442 -19.80 23.23 -22.35
N SER A 443 -18.64 23.78 -22.73
CA SER A 443 -18.52 24.86 -23.70
C SER A 443 -18.97 24.47 -25.11
N ALA A 444 -18.78 23.20 -25.49
CA ALA A 444 -19.22 22.69 -26.78
C ALA A 444 -20.73 22.41 -26.81
N PHE A 445 -21.37 22.21 -25.65
CA PHE A 445 -22.82 22.02 -25.58
C PHE A 445 -23.57 23.35 -25.70
N HIS A 446 -23.14 24.38 -24.97
CA HIS A 446 -23.67 25.74 -25.11
C HIS A 446 -23.59 26.22 -26.56
N ALA A 447 -22.43 26.06 -27.21
CA ALA A 447 -22.25 26.43 -28.62
C ALA A 447 -23.25 25.76 -29.56
N LYS A 448 -23.62 24.50 -29.31
CA LYS A 448 -24.64 23.79 -30.10
C LYS A 448 -26.05 24.30 -29.84
N VAL A 449 -26.39 24.64 -28.60
CA VAL A 449 -27.68 25.27 -28.31
C VAL A 449 -27.78 26.62 -29.02
N VAL A 450 -26.73 27.42 -28.98
CA VAL A 450 -26.63 28.70 -29.71
C VAL A 450 -26.81 28.49 -31.22
N GLU A 451 -26.09 27.53 -31.81
CA GLU A 451 -26.21 27.19 -33.24
C GLU A 451 -27.65 26.80 -33.61
N LYS A 452 -28.34 26.04 -32.75
CA LYS A 452 -29.74 25.66 -32.96
C LYS A 452 -30.70 26.84 -32.87
N ILE A 453 -30.52 27.73 -31.90
CA ILE A 453 -31.32 28.96 -31.80
C ILE A 453 -31.14 29.82 -33.05
N ASP A 454 -29.90 29.98 -33.52
CA ASP A 454 -29.58 30.72 -34.74
C ASP A 454 -30.22 30.06 -35.98
N ALA A 455 -30.17 28.72 -36.08
CA ALA A 455 -30.77 27.97 -37.18
C ALA A 455 -32.30 28.09 -37.24
N LEU A 456 -32.95 28.35 -36.10
CA LEU A 456 -34.39 28.60 -36.00
C LEU A 456 -34.77 30.07 -36.29
N GLY A 457 -33.81 30.96 -36.52
CA GLY A 457 -34.04 32.38 -36.77
C GLY A 457 -33.99 33.27 -35.53
N GLY A 458 -33.54 32.74 -34.39
CA GLY A 458 -33.22 33.51 -33.19
C GLY A 458 -31.80 34.06 -33.23
N THR A 459 -31.41 34.76 -32.16
CA THR A 459 -30.06 35.31 -31.94
C THR A 459 -29.43 34.59 -30.75
N GLY A 460 -28.90 33.39 -30.98
CA GLY A 460 -28.41 32.48 -29.95
C GLY A 460 -27.29 33.06 -29.09
N LYS A 461 -26.48 33.99 -29.62
CA LYS A 461 -25.45 34.70 -28.84
C LYS A 461 -25.98 35.50 -27.63
N ASP A 462 -27.29 35.75 -27.58
CA ASP A 462 -27.92 36.43 -26.45
C ASP A 462 -28.20 35.45 -25.28
N LEU A 463 -28.02 34.13 -25.48
CA LEU A 463 -28.01 33.15 -24.41
C LEU A 463 -26.67 33.22 -23.66
N ASP A 464 -26.66 33.92 -22.51
CA ASP A 464 -25.45 34.08 -21.70
C ASP A 464 -24.85 32.71 -21.34
N LYS A 465 -23.55 32.60 -21.58
CA LYS A 465 -22.81 31.35 -21.37
C LYS A 465 -22.78 30.96 -19.89
N ASN A 466 -22.60 31.92 -18.99
CA ASN A 466 -22.48 31.63 -17.56
C ASN A 466 -23.82 31.19 -16.98
N ASP A 467 -24.93 31.82 -17.39
CA ASP A 467 -26.26 31.44 -16.91
C ASP A 467 -26.63 30.02 -17.41
N PHE A 468 -26.28 29.70 -18.67
CA PHE A 468 -26.46 28.35 -19.21
C PHE A 468 -25.57 27.30 -18.52
N GLU A 469 -24.31 27.63 -18.22
CA GLU A 469 -23.41 26.78 -17.44
C GLU A 469 -23.94 26.56 -16.02
N GLN A 470 -24.47 27.59 -15.35
CA GLN A 470 -25.11 27.43 -14.04
C GLN A 470 -26.29 26.45 -14.08
N TRP A 471 -27.11 26.50 -15.13
CA TRP A 471 -28.14 25.49 -15.33
C TRP A 471 -27.56 24.09 -15.48
N MET A 472 -26.51 23.89 -16.30
CA MET A 472 -25.87 22.57 -16.45
C MET A 472 -25.35 22.04 -15.11
N PHE A 473 -24.71 22.88 -14.29
CA PHE A 473 -24.24 22.49 -12.96
C PHE A 473 -25.38 22.15 -11.99
N SER A 474 -26.53 22.83 -12.11
CA SER A 474 -27.71 22.53 -11.29
C SER A 474 -28.27 21.12 -11.51
N CYS A 475 -27.92 20.48 -12.63
CA CYS A 475 -28.38 19.14 -12.96
C CYS A 475 -27.53 18.02 -12.35
N ILE A 476 -26.33 18.33 -11.84
CA ILE A 476 -25.38 17.34 -11.29
C ILE A 476 -25.92 16.61 -10.04
N PRO A 477 -26.50 17.29 -9.04
CA PRO A 477 -26.99 16.62 -7.83
C PRO A 477 -28.06 15.55 -8.08
N LEU A 478 -28.79 15.62 -9.20
CA LEU A 478 -29.88 14.70 -9.55
C LEU A 478 -29.41 13.25 -9.77
N TYR A 479 -28.16 13.04 -10.19
CA TYR A 479 -27.69 11.72 -10.61
C TYR A 479 -26.81 11.02 -9.56
N PHE A 480 -26.10 11.77 -8.71
CA PHE A 480 -25.21 11.18 -7.70
C PHE A 480 -25.96 10.51 -6.53
N VAL A 481 -27.24 10.83 -6.32
CA VAL A 481 -28.02 10.32 -5.17
C VAL A 481 -28.59 8.91 -5.43
N ASN A 482 -28.78 8.51 -6.69
CA ASN A 482 -29.36 7.20 -7.01
C ASN A 482 -28.38 6.03 -6.85
N ASP A 483 -27.06 6.28 -6.80
CA ASP A 483 -26.04 5.23 -6.72
C ASP A 483 -25.75 4.79 -5.27
N ASP A 484 -26.12 5.60 -4.27
CA ASP A 484 -25.94 5.27 -2.84
C ASP A 484 -27.01 4.30 -2.31
N ASN A 485 -28.10 4.05 -3.05
CA ASN A 485 -29.15 3.08 -2.67
C ASN A 485 -28.85 1.63 -3.06
N ASN A 486 -27.65 1.35 -3.58
CA ASN A 486 -27.17 -0.01 -3.89
C ASN A 486 -25.96 -0.43 -3.03
N LYS A 487 -25.79 0.17 -1.84
CA LYS A 487 -24.79 -0.24 -0.84
C LYS A 487 -25.42 -0.59 0.50
#